data_AF-A0A358NCI3-F1
#
_entry.id   AF-A0A358NCI3-F1
#
_cell.length_a   1.000
_cell.length_b   1.000
_cell.length_c   1.000
_cell.angle_alpha   90.00
_cell.angle_beta   90.00
_cell.angle_gamma   90.00
#
_symmetry.space_group_name_H-M   'P 1'
#
loop_
_entity.id
_entity.type
_entity.pdbx_description
1 polymer ?
#
loop_
_entity_poly.entity_id
_entity_poly.type
_entity_poly.pdbx_seq_one_letter_code
_entity_poly.pdbx_strand_id
1 'polypeptide(L)'
;MSAFAGQFVPLKITTNNNPDWAQWSRKYPMTGNGIPQLYVVRADGEQIYGGAGALNGDDLPTMLLASLKRSGRAFNQQEAEFLQRTVKASELALQSGDLLKTGVVLSEVGQLGPHDNLGSFAKPALRSKELYVELKKQIDTKIAAARSQLLDSQSAKPLDPLLAVYEAEAISKLFPKWKNATSSVVREIKKQPQYTVQAEQAEALVRARAVAASLSPRIRNRAESLYTSVIRRFPETEADTLARSELATVAPNAKILTMQPEGLKPGTTKADGFRTWSTQKGDFKTRAKYLRQNAGKVQLMKEDGETIVVDIAILSSNDQKYILERSGKNE
;
A
#
# COMPACT_ATOMS: atom_id res chain seq x y z
N MET A 1 -10.05 -30.71 -29.11
CA MET A 1 -8.77 -29.97 -29.32
C MET A 1 -8.91 -28.47 -29.03
N SER A 2 -9.94 -27.76 -29.54
CA SER A 2 -10.16 -26.32 -29.26
C SER A 2 -10.23 -25.97 -27.77
N ALA A 3 -10.74 -26.88 -26.93
CA ALA A 3 -10.83 -26.70 -25.48
C ALA A 3 -9.47 -26.56 -24.76
N PHE A 4 -8.36 -26.96 -25.39
CA PHE A 4 -7.01 -26.89 -24.83
C PHE A 4 -6.14 -25.80 -25.48
N ALA A 5 -6.69 -25.05 -26.45
CA ALA A 5 -5.96 -24.02 -27.17
C ALA A 5 -5.51 -22.92 -26.20
N GLY A 6 -4.22 -22.57 -26.25
CA GLY A 6 -3.62 -21.56 -25.38
C GLY A 6 -3.35 -21.99 -23.93
N GLN A 7 -3.73 -23.22 -23.54
CA GLN A 7 -3.45 -23.77 -22.21
C GLN A 7 -2.16 -24.58 -22.15
N PHE A 8 -1.71 -25.08 -23.31
CA PHE A 8 -0.45 -25.79 -23.50
C PHE A 8 0.39 -25.10 -24.56
N VAL A 9 1.71 -25.09 -24.35
CA VAL A 9 2.69 -24.72 -25.37
C VAL A 9 3.29 -26.01 -25.92
N PRO A 10 2.88 -26.47 -27.12
CA PRO A 10 3.43 -27.69 -27.69
C PRO A 10 4.88 -27.46 -28.11
N LEU A 11 5.80 -28.24 -27.54
CA LEU A 11 7.20 -28.27 -27.94
C LEU A 11 7.52 -29.65 -28.52
N LYS A 12 8.28 -29.66 -29.61
CA LYS A 12 8.73 -30.89 -30.27
C LYS A 12 10.26 -30.95 -30.20
N ILE A 13 10.78 -32.04 -29.65
CA ILE A 13 12.21 -32.33 -29.63
C ILE A 13 12.44 -33.60 -30.44
N THR A 14 13.39 -33.56 -31.36
CA THR A 14 13.83 -34.75 -32.12
C THR A 14 14.79 -35.57 -31.28
N THR A 15 14.65 -36.89 -31.29
CA THR A 15 15.48 -37.78 -30.44
C THR A 15 16.81 -38.18 -31.08
N ASN A 16 16.89 -38.20 -32.41
CA ASN A 16 18.06 -38.70 -33.15
C ASN A 16 19.20 -37.67 -33.13
N ASN A 17 20.34 -38.05 -32.56
CA ASN A 17 21.58 -37.25 -32.50
C ASN A 17 21.38 -35.81 -32.00
N ASN A 18 20.40 -35.59 -31.12
CA ASN A 18 20.07 -34.27 -30.61
C ASN A 18 20.61 -34.09 -29.17
N PRO A 19 21.57 -33.17 -28.95
CA PRO A 19 22.07 -32.87 -27.61
C PRO A 19 20.98 -32.35 -26.65
N ASP A 20 20.01 -31.60 -27.15
CA ASP A 20 18.90 -31.08 -26.35
C ASP A 20 18.01 -32.21 -25.84
N TRP A 21 17.81 -33.26 -26.65
CA TRP A 21 17.12 -34.47 -26.21
C TRP A 21 17.88 -35.20 -25.09
N ALA A 22 19.20 -35.34 -25.24
CA ALA A 22 20.02 -35.98 -24.23
C ALA A 22 20.00 -35.21 -22.90
N GLN A 23 19.99 -33.87 -22.94
CA GLN A 23 19.84 -33.03 -21.76
C GLN A 23 18.42 -33.12 -21.17
N TRP A 24 17.40 -33.04 -22.01
CA TRP A 24 15.99 -33.08 -21.61
C TRP A 24 15.62 -34.40 -20.93
N SER A 25 15.92 -35.53 -21.56
CA SER A 25 15.60 -36.87 -21.03
C SER A 25 16.33 -37.18 -19.71
N ARG A 26 17.54 -36.64 -19.50
CA ARG A 26 18.25 -36.71 -18.21
C ARG A 26 17.57 -35.87 -17.13
N LYS A 27 17.09 -34.68 -17.49
CA LYS A 27 16.40 -33.77 -16.57
C LYS A 27 15.01 -34.29 -16.19
N TYR A 28 14.32 -34.93 -17.13
CA TYR A 28 12.95 -35.40 -17.02
C TYR A 28 12.90 -36.92 -17.26
N PRO A 29 13.33 -37.72 -16.27
CA PRO A 29 13.26 -39.17 -16.39
C PRO A 29 11.80 -39.61 -16.46
N MET A 30 11.54 -40.61 -17.29
CA MET A 30 10.23 -41.24 -17.39
C MET A 30 10.37 -42.74 -17.60
N THR A 31 9.27 -43.46 -17.41
CA THR A 31 9.20 -44.91 -17.61
C THR A 31 8.89 -45.25 -19.06
N GLY A 32 9.65 -46.16 -19.64
CA GLY A 32 9.46 -46.69 -20.99
C GLY A 32 10.45 -46.12 -22.02
N ASN A 33 10.79 -46.95 -23.01
CA ASN A 33 11.81 -46.63 -24.03
C ASN A 33 11.22 -46.37 -25.43
N GLY A 34 9.88 -46.39 -25.57
CA GLY A 34 9.19 -46.20 -26.85
C GLY A 34 9.22 -44.76 -27.35
N ILE A 35 9.01 -44.57 -28.65
CA ILE A 35 8.81 -43.26 -29.32
C ILE A 35 7.41 -43.29 -29.95
N PRO A 36 6.58 -42.24 -29.83
CA PRO A 36 6.86 -40.93 -29.25
C PRO A 36 6.98 -40.96 -27.71
N GLN A 37 7.74 -40.01 -27.15
CA GLN A 37 7.79 -39.73 -25.71
C GLN A 37 7.04 -38.43 -25.44
N LEU A 38 6.09 -38.46 -24.52
CA LEU A 38 5.22 -37.34 -24.20
C LEU A 38 5.50 -36.86 -22.78
N TYR A 39 5.71 -35.55 -22.66
CA TYR A 39 5.95 -34.88 -21.39
C TYR A 39 4.95 -33.74 -21.23
N VAL A 40 4.50 -33.55 -19.98
CA VAL A 40 3.92 -32.27 -19.58
C VAL A 40 4.73 -31.73 -18.43
N VAL A 41 5.33 -30.56 -18.66
CA VAL A 41 6.15 -29.85 -17.68
C VAL A 41 5.44 -28.54 -17.33
N ARG A 42 5.29 -28.29 -16.04
CA ARG A 42 4.65 -27.09 -15.50
C ARG A 42 5.59 -25.88 -15.55
N ALA A 43 5.05 -24.67 -15.39
CA ALA A 43 5.80 -23.41 -15.53
C ALA A 43 6.99 -23.24 -14.56
N ASP A 44 6.98 -23.94 -13.41
CA ASP A 44 8.08 -24.00 -12.44
C ASP A 44 9.12 -25.08 -12.78
N GLY A 45 8.90 -25.84 -13.85
CA GLY A 45 9.79 -26.89 -14.31
C GLY A 45 9.47 -28.28 -13.75
N GLU A 46 8.42 -28.45 -12.96
CA GLU A 46 7.99 -29.78 -12.47
C GLU A 46 7.39 -30.61 -13.61
N GLN A 47 7.85 -31.85 -13.78
CA GLN A 47 7.22 -32.82 -14.66
C GLN A 47 5.94 -33.34 -14.00
N ILE A 48 4.79 -33.02 -14.60
CA ILE A 48 3.48 -33.48 -14.13
C ILE A 48 2.96 -34.67 -14.93
N TYR A 49 3.54 -34.95 -16.10
CA TYR A 49 3.30 -36.16 -16.86
C TYR A 49 4.57 -36.57 -17.64
N GLY A 50 4.81 -37.87 -17.75
CA GLY A 50 5.82 -38.47 -18.62
C GLY A 50 5.41 -39.88 -19.02
N GLY A 51 5.39 -40.18 -20.31
CA GLY A 51 4.99 -41.49 -20.83
C GLY A 51 5.53 -41.77 -22.22
N ALA A 52 5.67 -43.06 -22.55
CA ALA A 52 6.07 -43.53 -23.87
C ALA A 52 4.87 -44.09 -24.64
N GLY A 53 4.91 -43.93 -25.97
CA GLY A 53 3.87 -44.40 -26.88
C GLY A 53 2.87 -43.31 -27.27
N ALA A 54 2.12 -43.57 -28.34
CA ALA A 54 1.06 -42.67 -28.78
C ALA A 54 -0.17 -42.81 -27.86
N LEU A 55 -0.71 -41.68 -27.40
CA LEU A 55 -2.01 -41.64 -26.75
C LEU A 55 -3.09 -41.58 -27.83
N ASN A 56 -3.99 -42.55 -27.85
CA ASN A 56 -5.04 -42.69 -28.87
C ASN A 56 -6.41 -42.31 -28.32
N GLY A 57 -7.32 -41.89 -29.21
CA GLY A 57 -8.71 -41.60 -28.86
C GLY A 57 -8.85 -40.65 -27.66
N ASP A 58 -9.53 -41.12 -26.61
CA ASP A 58 -9.87 -40.34 -25.42
C ASP A 58 -8.73 -40.22 -24.39
N ASP A 59 -7.64 -40.98 -24.53
CA ASP A 59 -6.52 -40.97 -23.58
C ASP A 59 -5.78 -39.63 -23.61
N LEU A 60 -5.62 -39.04 -24.80
CA LEU A 60 -4.94 -37.76 -24.95
C LEU A 60 -5.74 -36.61 -24.27
N PRO A 61 -7.04 -36.39 -24.57
CA PRO A 61 -7.85 -35.43 -23.83
C PRO A 61 -7.87 -35.66 -22.31
N THR A 62 -7.93 -36.92 -21.88
CA THR A 62 -7.94 -37.29 -20.45
C THR A 62 -6.64 -36.90 -19.77
N MET A 63 -5.50 -37.22 -20.38
CA MET A 63 -4.18 -36.83 -19.90
C MET A 63 -4.01 -35.31 -19.84
N LEU A 64 -4.45 -34.59 -20.86
CA LEU A 64 -4.38 -33.12 -20.89
C LEU A 64 -5.24 -32.50 -19.79
N LEU A 65 -6.48 -32.98 -19.57
CA LEU A 65 -7.33 -32.52 -18.47
C LEU A 65 -6.72 -32.80 -17.09
N ALA A 66 -6.17 -34.00 -16.88
CA ALA A 66 -5.50 -34.36 -15.64
C ALA A 66 -4.28 -33.46 -15.38
N SER A 67 -3.52 -33.15 -16.45
CA SER A 67 -2.37 -32.25 -16.38
C SER A 67 -2.78 -30.81 -16.07
N LEU A 68 -3.88 -30.30 -16.65
CA LEU A 68 -4.39 -28.96 -16.35
C LEU A 68 -4.81 -28.78 -14.89
N LYS A 69 -5.41 -29.82 -14.29
CA LYS A 69 -5.75 -29.78 -12.87
C LYS A 69 -4.51 -29.61 -11.97
N ARG A 70 -3.33 -30.03 -12.45
CA ARG A 70 -2.04 -29.94 -11.74
C ARG A 70 -1.18 -28.74 -12.17
N SER A 71 -1.53 -28.05 -13.26
CA SER A 71 -0.76 -26.92 -13.79
C SER A 71 -0.97 -25.63 -13.01
N GLY A 72 -1.97 -25.58 -12.13
CA GLY A 72 -2.37 -24.38 -11.40
C GLY A 72 -3.13 -23.38 -12.27
N ARG A 73 -3.36 -22.19 -11.73
CA ARG A 73 -4.05 -21.09 -12.37
C ARG A 73 -3.19 -20.48 -13.49
N ALA A 74 -3.81 -20.34 -14.66
CA ALA A 74 -3.35 -19.47 -15.72
C ALA A 74 -3.83 -18.03 -15.49
N PHE A 75 -2.98 -17.06 -15.82
CA PHE A 75 -3.35 -15.64 -15.86
C PHE A 75 -3.64 -15.26 -17.31
N ASN A 76 -4.65 -14.40 -17.52
CA ASN A 76 -4.79 -13.75 -18.81
C ASN A 76 -3.65 -12.73 -19.03
N GLN A 77 -3.53 -12.19 -20.25
CA GLN A 77 -2.45 -11.27 -20.59
C GLN A 77 -2.39 -10.05 -19.66
N GLN A 78 -3.54 -9.42 -19.35
CA GLN A 78 -3.61 -8.24 -18.49
C GLN A 78 -3.19 -8.56 -17.04
N GLU A 79 -3.65 -9.69 -16.50
CA GLU A 79 -3.27 -10.16 -15.17
C GLU A 79 -1.76 -10.50 -15.09
N ALA A 80 -1.21 -11.11 -16.15
CA ALA A 80 0.21 -11.46 -16.21
C ALA A 80 1.10 -10.21 -16.27
N GLU A 81 0.77 -9.24 -17.13
CA GLU A 81 1.48 -7.95 -17.23
C GLU A 81 1.39 -7.17 -15.91
N PHE A 82 0.20 -7.13 -15.30
CA PHE A 82 -0.01 -6.51 -14.00
C PHE A 82 0.86 -7.18 -12.92
N LEU A 83 0.80 -8.50 -12.79
CA LEU A 83 1.58 -9.25 -11.79
C LEU A 83 3.07 -9.03 -11.98
N GLN A 84 3.57 -9.12 -13.21
CA GLN A 84 4.99 -8.93 -13.51
C GLN A 84 5.46 -7.51 -13.15
N ARG A 85 4.68 -6.48 -13.50
CA ARG A 85 4.99 -5.09 -13.16
C ARG A 85 5.02 -4.87 -11.65
N THR A 86 4.01 -5.37 -10.94
CA THR A 86 3.86 -5.18 -9.49
C THR A 86 4.95 -5.92 -8.70
N VAL A 87 5.28 -7.16 -9.10
CA VAL A 87 6.37 -7.94 -8.49
C VAL A 87 7.70 -7.24 -8.71
N LYS A 88 8.02 -6.84 -9.95
CA LYS A 88 9.27 -6.12 -10.25
C LYS A 88 9.41 -4.81 -9.47
N ALA A 89 8.33 -4.04 -9.37
CA ALA A 89 8.33 -2.79 -8.60
C ALA A 89 8.51 -3.04 -7.07
N SER A 90 7.93 -4.13 -6.56
CA SER A 90 8.11 -4.55 -5.16
C SER A 90 9.54 -5.01 -4.89
N GLU A 91 10.16 -5.77 -5.81
CA GLU A 91 11.57 -6.18 -5.70
C GLU A 91 12.51 -5.00 -5.63
N LEU A 92 12.34 -4.02 -6.53
CA LEU A 92 13.18 -2.82 -6.55
C LEU A 92 13.05 -2.01 -5.26
N ALA A 93 11.84 -1.89 -4.71
CA ALA A 93 11.60 -1.22 -3.44
C ALA A 93 12.24 -1.98 -2.25
N LEU A 94 12.18 -3.31 -2.27
CA LEU A 94 12.77 -4.13 -1.23
C LEU A 94 14.30 -4.06 -1.26
N GLN A 95 14.89 -4.08 -2.46
CA GLN A 95 16.33 -3.93 -2.67
C GLN A 95 16.85 -2.56 -2.20
N SER A 96 16.03 -1.50 -2.31
CA SER A 96 16.38 -0.18 -1.78
C SER A 96 16.11 -0.04 -0.27
N GLY A 97 15.64 -1.08 0.42
CA GLY A 97 15.28 -1.06 1.83
C GLY A 97 13.98 -0.31 2.15
N ASP A 98 13.18 0.07 1.14
CA ASP A 98 11.92 0.78 1.31
C ASP A 98 10.78 -0.23 1.56
N LEU A 99 10.67 -0.67 2.81
CA LEU A 99 9.68 -1.66 3.22
C LEU A 99 8.24 -1.16 3.07
N LEU A 100 8.00 0.14 3.31
CA LEU A 100 6.68 0.72 3.16
C LEU A 100 6.23 0.67 1.71
N LYS A 101 7.09 1.11 0.77
CA LYS A 101 6.79 1.03 -0.64
C LYS A 101 6.64 -0.41 -1.13
N THR A 102 7.50 -1.31 -0.65
CA THR A 102 7.35 -2.74 -0.92
C THR A 102 5.96 -3.23 -0.51
N GLY A 103 5.53 -2.92 0.72
CA GLY A 103 4.22 -3.32 1.23
C GLY A 103 3.04 -2.71 0.47
N VAL A 104 3.10 -1.42 0.15
CA VAL A 104 2.06 -0.72 -0.62
C VAL A 104 1.92 -1.33 -2.01
N VAL A 105 3.03 -1.49 -2.74
CA VAL A 105 3.01 -2.04 -4.11
C VAL A 105 2.59 -3.51 -4.10
N LEU A 106 3.18 -4.34 -3.23
CA LEU A 106 2.88 -5.77 -3.14
C LEU A 106 1.42 -6.02 -2.72
N SER A 107 0.81 -5.12 -1.95
CA SER A 107 -0.59 -5.26 -1.55
C SER A 107 -1.55 -5.33 -2.74
N GLU A 108 -1.22 -4.67 -3.85
CA GLU A 108 -2.06 -4.65 -5.07
C GLU A 108 -2.18 -6.05 -5.69
N VAL A 109 -1.23 -6.96 -5.46
CA VAL A 109 -1.32 -8.36 -5.89
C VAL A 109 -2.55 -9.06 -5.29
N GLY A 110 -3.08 -8.56 -4.17
CA GLY A 110 -4.31 -9.06 -3.53
C GLY A 110 -5.53 -9.06 -4.46
N GLN A 111 -5.52 -8.23 -5.52
CA GLN A 111 -6.55 -8.22 -6.56
C GLN A 111 -6.59 -9.53 -7.37
N LEU A 112 -5.46 -10.23 -7.46
CA LEU A 112 -5.35 -11.51 -8.13
C LEU A 112 -5.62 -12.69 -7.19
N GLY A 113 -5.64 -12.50 -5.87
CA GLY A 113 -5.88 -13.57 -4.91
C GLY A 113 -5.03 -13.45 -3.64
N PRO A 114 -5.02 -14.48 -2.79
CA PRO A 114 -4.26 -14.45 -1.53
C PRO A 114 -2.74 -14.32 -1.79
N HIS A 115 -2.07 -13.40 -1.08
CA HIS A 115 -0.64 -13.14 -1.24
C HIS A 115 0.27 -14.34 -0.92
N ASP A 116 -0.20 -15.25 -0.06
CA ASP A 116 0.51 -16.47 0.30
C ASP A 116 0.35 -17.62 -0.71
N ASN A 117 -0.69 -17.54 -1.56
CA ASN A 117 -0.94 -18.53 -2.59
C ASN A 117 -1.85 -17.98 -3.70
N LEU A 118 -1.25 -17.56 -4.82
CA LEU A 118 -1.99 -17.17 -6.03
C LEU A 118 -2.50 -18.36 -6.84
N GLY A 119 -2.18 -19.60 -6.43
CA GLY A 119 -2.57 -20.83 -7.12
C GLY A 119 -1.86 -21.03 -8.46
N SER A 120 -0.83 -20.24 -8.77
CA SER A 120 -0.06 -20.31 -10.02
C SER A 120 1.40 -20.62 -9.76
N PHE A 121 2.00 -21.39 -10.69
CA PHE A 121 3.40 -21.78 -10.66
C PHE A 121 4.26 -20.95 -11.62
N ALA A 122 3.69 -19.89 -12.21
CA ALA A 122 4.46 -18.95 -13.00
C ALA A 122 5.49 -18.22 -12.12
N LYS A 123 6.69 -17.95 -12.65
CA LYS A 123 7.78 -17.30 -11.92
C LYS A 123 7.35 -16.03 -11.16
N PRO A 124 6.59 -15.08 -11.76
CA PRO A 124 6.13 -13.90 -11.02
C PRO A 124 5.23 -14.23 -9.82
N ALA A 125 4.39 -15.27 -9.91
CA ALA A 125 3.51 -15.66 -8.81
C ALA A 125 4.29 -16.28 -7.65
N LEU A 126 5.26 -17.16 -7.95
CA LEU A 126 6.16 -17.72 -6.96
C LEU A 126 6.98 -16.61 -6.28
N ARG A 127 7.52 -15.68 -7.08
CA ARG A 127 8.30 -14.56 -6.55
C ARG A 127 7.47 -13.62 -5.68
N SER A 128 6.21 -13.36 -6.03
CA SER A 128 5.29 -12.60 -5.18
C SER A 128 5.11 -13.23 -3.79
N LYS A 129 5.02 -14.56 -3.72
CA LYS A 129 4.92 -15.29 -2.45
C LYS A 129 6.21 -15.15 -1.63
N GLU A 130 7.37 -15.25 -2.27
CA GLU A 130 8.66 -15.05 -1.60
C GLU A 130 8.78 -13.64 -1.03
N LEU A 131 8.45 -12.62 -1.81
CA LEU A 131 8.45 -11.21 -1.38
C LEU A 131 7.52 -10.98 -0.18
N TYR A 132 6.35 -11.62 -0.17
CA TYR A 132 5.41 -11.54 0.94
C TYR A 132 6.03 -12.07 2.24
N VAL A 133 6.73 -13.22 2.18
CA VAL A 133 7.41 -13.81 3.35
C VAL A 133 8.63 -12.97 3.77
N GLU A 134 9.43 -12.51 2.81
CA GLU A 134 10.62 -11.70 3.05
C GLU A 134 10.26 -10.35 3.70
N LEU A 135 9.26 -9.66 3.14
CA LEU A 135 8.75 -8.40 3.69
C LEU A 135 8.25 -8.59 5.12
N LYS A 136 7.48 -9.65 5.39
CA LYS A 136 7.02 -9.95 6.75
C LYS A 136 8.18 -10.10 7.73
N LYS A 137 9.19 -10.89 7.36
CA LYS A 137 10.36 -11.12 8.21
C LYS A 137 11.10 -9.82 8.52
N GLN A 138 11.31 -8.97 7.51
CA GLN A 138 12.00 -7.68 7.69
C GLN A 138 11.19 -6.72 8.56
N ILE A 139 9.87 -6.67 8.38
CA ILE A 139 8.96 -5.87 9.23
C ILE A 139 9.01 -6.36 10.68
N ASP A 140 8.85 -7.65 10.93
CA ASP A 140 8.84 -8.21 12.29
C ASP A 140 10.17 -7.88 13.00
N THR A 141 11.29 -7.96 12.28
CA THR A 141 12.62 -7.59 12.79
C THR A 141 12.72 -6.10 13.11
N LYS A 142 12.25 -5.23 12.19
CA LYS A 142 12.30 -3.76 12.36
C LYS A 142 11.41 -3.29 13.52
N ILE A 143 10.21 -3.88 13.68
CA ILE A 143 9.31 -3.58 14.81
C ILE A 143 9.96 -4.02 16.13
N ALA A 144 10.56 -5.20 16.20
CA ALA A 144 11.19 -5.69 17.43
C ALA A 144 12.33 -4.74 17.89
N ALA A 145 13.17 -4.30 16.95
CA ALA A 145 14.22 -3.33 17.23
C ALA A 145 13.66 -1.97 17.67
N ALA A 146 12.64 -1.45 16.96
CA ALA A 146 12.01 -0.19 17.32
C ALA A 146 11.30 -0.23 18.68
N ARG A 147 10.66 -1.35 19.02
CA ARG A 147 10.05 -1.58 20.33
C ARG A 147 11.10 -1.49 21.44
N SER A 148 12.25 -2.14 21.26
CA SER A 148 13.31 -2.11 22.27
C SER A 148 13.91 -0.72 22.46
N GLN A 149 14.09 0.03 21.37
CA GLN A 149 14.56 1.42 21.44
C GLN A 149 13.57 2.36 22.15
N LEU A 150 12.26 2.14 21.98
CA LEU A 150 11.22 3.00 22.56
C LEU A 150 10.85 2.62 23.99
N LEU A 151 10.74 1.33 24.30
CA LEU A 151 10.22 0.89 25.60
C LEU A 151 11.32 0.50 26.58
N ASP A 152 12.42 -0.10 26.10
CA ASP A 152 13.48 -0.59 26.99
C ASP A 152 14.56 0.47 27.19
N SER A 153 15.02 1.09 26.09
CA SER A 153 16.13 2.05 26.10
C SER A 153 15.69 3.52 26.21
N GLN A 154 14.40 3.79 26.03
CA GLN A 154 13.81 5.14 26.04
C GLN A 154 14.59 6.15 25.18
N SER A 155 14.68 5.91 23.87
CA SER A 155 15.46 6.72 22.93
C SER A 155 15.21 8.23 23.07
N ALA A 156 16.30 9.00 23.16
CA ALA A 156 16.29 10.46 23.12
C ALA A 156 15.88 11.04 21.76
N LYS A 157 15.96 10.23 20.69
CA LYS A 157 15.49 10.55 19.34
C LYS A 157 14.43 9.52 18.92
N PRO A 158 13.18 9.68 19.36
CA PRO A 158 12.17 8.64 19.17
C PRO A 158 11.55 8.63 17.77
N LEU A 159 11.79 9.64 16.92
CA LEU A 159 11.11 9.75 15.63
C LEU A 159 11.39 8.55 14.70
N ASP A 160 12.66 8.15 14.53
CA ASP A 160 13.04 7.01 13.67
C ASP A 160 12.39 5.68 14.09
N PRO A 161 12.47 5.23 15.36
CA PRO A 161 11.79 4.01 15.77
C PRO A 161 10.25 4.17 15.72
N LEU A 162 9.70 5.36 15.95
CA LEU A 162 8.27 5.60 15.74
C LEU A 162 7.87 5.45 14.27
N LEU A 163 8.66 6.00 13.33
CA LEU A 163 8.45 5.81 11.90
C LEU A 163 8.45 4.31 11.55
N ALA A 164 9.41 3.54 12.05
CA ALA A 164 9.45 2.10 11.84
C ALA A 164 8.17 1.38 12.31
N VAL A 165 7.64 1.74 13.47
CA VAL A 165 6.40 1.16 14.00
C VAL A 165 5.18 1.56 13.17
N TYR A 166 5.05 2.83 12.81
CA TYR A 166 3.91 3.32 12.05
C TYR A 166 3.94 2.85 10.58
N GLU A 167 5.12 2.73 9.97
CA GLU A 167 5.30 2.09 8.65
C GLU A 167 4.81 0.65 8.70
N ALA A 168 5.26 -0.09 9.71
CA ALA A 168 4.82 -1.47 9.90
C ALA A 168 3.31 -1.57 10.12
N GLU A 169 2.70 -0.63 10.85
CA GLU A 169 1.25 -0.59 11.08
C GLU A 169 0.51 -0.34 9.76
N ALA A 170 0.98 0.63 8.97
CA ALA A 170 0.43 0.93 7.65
C ALA A 170 0.49 -0.30 6.74
N ILE A 171 1.63 -1.00 6.71
CA ILE A 171 1.79 -2.24 5.93
C ILE A 171 0.87 -3.34 6.46
N SER A 172 0.83 -3.57 7.77
CA SER A 172 0.01 -4.62 8.39
C SER A 172 -1.49 -4.44 8.14
N LYS A 173 -1.96 -3.19 7.96
CA LYS A 173 -3.34 -2.88 7.55
C LYS A 173 -3.65 -3.34 6.13
N LEU A 174 -2.65 -3.40 5.24
CA LEU A 174 -2.79 -3.89 3.86
C LEU A 174 -2.80 -5.42 3.77
N PHE A 175 -2.29 -6.11 4.78
CA PHE A 175 -2.22 -7.57 4.85
C PHE A 175 -2.97 -8.08 6.09
N PRO A 176 -4.29 -8.37 5.98
CA PRO A 176 -5.13 -8.68 7.14
C PRO A 176 -4.60 -9.80 8.06
N LYS A 177 -3.89 -10.79 7.49
CA LYS A 177 -3.25 -11.89 8.23
C LYS A 177 -2.12 -11.44 9.17
N TRP A 178 -1.62 -10.20 9.06
CA TRP A 178 -0.47 -9.69 9.85
C TRP A 178 -0.86 -8.80 11.03
N LYS A 179 -2.14 -8.44 11.17
CA LYS A 179 -2.62 -7.35 12.02
C LYS A 179 -2.27 -7.46 13.52
N ASN A 180 -2.15 -8.67 14.06
CA ASN A 180 -2.10 -8.89 15.51
C ASN A 180 -0.77 -8.46 16.15
N ALA A 181 0.36 -8.66 15.48
CA ALA A 181 1.69 -8.38 16.06
C ALA A 181 1.99 -6.88 16.14
N THR A 182 1.62 -6.12 15.11
CA THR A 182 1.94 -4.69 15.04
C THR A 182 1.00 -3.83 15.88
N SER A 183 -0.27 -4.25 15.98
CA SER A 183 -1.30 -3.48 16.70
C SER A 183 -1.04 -3.42 18.21
N SER A 184 -0.40 -4.44 18.81
CA SER A 184 -0.05 -4.43 20.23
C SER A 184 1.05 -3.40 20.53
N VAL A 185 2.11 -3.39 19.73
CA VAL A 185 3.24 -2.45 19.88
C VAL A 185 2.78 -1.00 19.73
N VAL A 186 1.95 -0.70 18.74
CA VAL A 186 1.37 0.65 18.56
C VAL A 186 0.54 1.06 19.79
N ARG A 187 -0.27 0.15 20.35
CA ARG A 187 -1.06 0.44 21.55
C ARG A 187 -0.19 0.68 22.78
N GLU A 188 0.90 -0.06 22.93
CA GLU A 188 1.86 0.14 24.03
C GLU A 188 2.54 1.51 23.93
N ILE A 189 2.99 1.89 22.74
CA ILE A 189 3.63 3.20 22.50
C ILE A 189 2.63 4.34 22.74
N LYS A 190 1.37 4.20 22.32
CA LYS A 190 0.32 5.23 22.57
C LYS A 190 0.02 5.45 24.05
N LYS A 191 0.39 4.53 24.94
CA LYS A 191 0.27 4.70 26.40
C LYS A 191 1.40 5.51 27.00
N GLN A 192 2.50 5.75 26.25
CA GLN A 192 3.67 6.49 26.72
C GLN A 192 3.48 7.98 26.40
N PRO A 193 3.16 8.84 27.39
CA PRO A 193 2.84 10.24 27.12
C PRO A 193 4.02 11.00 26.49
N GLN A 194 5.26 10.60 26.80
CA GLN A 194 6.46 11.25 26.27
C GLN A 194 6.62 11.15 24.75
N TYR A 195 5.92 10.22 24.08
CA TYR A 195 6.01 10.04 22.63
C TYR A 195 4.84 10.64 21.85
N THR A 196 3.84 11.22 22.52
CA THR A 196 2.60 11.68 21.87
C THR A 196 2.85 12.58 20.66
N VAL A 197 3.68 13.62 20.83
CA VAL A 197 3.95 14.61 19.77
C VAL A 197 4.71 13.99 18.60
N GLN A 198 5.77 13.23 18.87
CA GLN A 198 6.58 12.59 17.83
C GLN A 198 5.83 11.45 17.14
N ALA A 199 4.90 10.79 17.84
CA ALA A 199 4.03 9.78 17.27
C ALA A 199 3.03 10.40 16.27
N GLU A 200 2.47 11.57 16.58
CA GLU A 200 1.65 12.31 15.62
C GLU A 200 2.43 12.74 14.38
N GLN A 201 3.68 13.18 14.56
CA GLN A 201 4.59 13.51 13.45
C GLN A 201 4.86 12.29 12.58
N ALA A 202 5.26 11.17 13.19
CA ALA A 202 5.54 9.92 12.49
C ALA A 202 4.31 9.40 11.72
N GLU A 203 3.12 9.38 12.35
CA GLU A 203 1.89 8.92 11.72
C GLU A 203 1.52 9.77 10.49
N ALA A 204 1.64 11.09 10.59
CA ALA A 204 1.35 12.01 9.49
C ALA A 204 2.34 11.81 8.31
N LEU A 205 3.61 11.60 8.62
CA LEU A 205 4.67 11.41 7.62
C LEU A 205 4.55 10.05 6.93
N VAL A 206 4.30 8.98 7.68
CA VAL A 206 4.03 7.65 7.13
C VAL A 206 2.80 7.65 6.24
N ARG A 207 1.73 8.39 6.61
CA ARG A 207 0.55 8.53 5.75
C ARG A 207 0.90 9.19 4.40
N ALA A 208 1.76 10.21 4.40
CA ALA A 208 2.23 10.84 3.17
C ALA A 208 3.08 9.87 2.32
N ARG A 209 4.02 9.16 2.95
CA ARG A 209 4.86 8.13 2.30
C ARG A 209 4.03 7.01 1.67
N ALA A 210 3.04 6.49 2.40
CA ALA A 210 2.19 5.39 1.92
C ALA A 210 1.40 5.79 0.66
N VAL A 211 0.94 7.05 0.60
CA VAL A 211 0.26 7.60 -0.58
C VAL A 211 1.24 7.82 -1.73
N ALA A 212 2.44 8.32 -1.45
CA ALA A 212 3.50 8.52 -2.44
C ALA A 212 3.97 7.18 -3.07
N ALA A 213 3.93 6.09 -2.30
CA ALA A 213 4.34 4.76 -2.72
C ALA A 213 3.36 4.05 -3.66
N SER A 214 2.11 4.51 -3.78
CA SER A 214 1.08 3.83 -4.59
C SER A 214 1.45 3.74 -6.08
N LEU A 215 1.03 2.68 -6.79
CA LEU A 215 1.18 2.64 -8.25
C LEU A 215 0.16 3.54 -8.96
N SER A 216 -0.95 3.87 -8.30
CA SER A 216 -2.02 4.71 -8.86
C SER A 216 -1.62 6.19 -8.88
N PRO A 217 -1.52 6.84 -10.06
CA PRO A 217 -1.20 8.26 -10.16
C PRO A 217 -2.21 9.13 -9.39
N ARG A 218 -3.49 8.77 -9.43
CA ARG A 218 -4.55 9.50 -8.70
C ARG A 218 -4.32 9.51 -7.20
N ILE A 219 -3.82 8.41 -6.63
CA ILE A 219 -3.48 8.33 -5.21
C ILE A 219 -2.19 9.11 -4.96
N ARG A 220 -1.13 8.86 -5.73
CA ARG A 220 0.17 9.54 -5.59
C ARG A 220 0.07 11.05 -5.65
N ASN A 221 -0.78 11.61 -6.50
CA ASN A 221 -0.96 13.07 -6.61
C ASN A 221 -1.46 13.71 -5.32
N ARG A 222 -1.98 12.94 -4.36
CA ARG A 222 -2.35 13.43 -3.01
C ARG A 222 -1.16 13.52 -2.05
N ALA A 223 -0.01 12.95 -2.39
CA ALA A 223 1.17 12.98 -1.53
C ALA A 223 1.66 14.41 -1.29
N GLU A 224 1.62 15.27 -2.32
CA GLU A 224 2.03 16.68 -2.19
C GLU A 224 1.25 17.40 -1.08
N SER A 225 -0.08 17.24 -1.05
CA SER A 225 -0.92 17.90 -0.04
C SER A 225 -0.69 17.34 1.36
N LEU A 226 -0.38 16.04 1.48
CA LEU A 226 -0.07 15.42 2.76
C LEU A 226 1.29 15.87 3.30
N TYR A 227 2.35 15.89 2.49
CA TYR A 227 3.63 16.45 2.90
C TYR A 227 3.53 17.93 3.23
N THR A 228 2.80 18.71 2.42
CA THR A 228 2.51 20.12 2.71
C THR A 228 1.83 20.29 4.07
N SER A 229 0.91 19.38 4.43
CA SER A 229 0.26 19.37 5.74
C SER A 229 1.23 19.07 6.88
N VAL A 230 2.15 18.11 6.70
CA VAL A 230 3.20 17.80 7.69
C VAL A 230 4.08 19.03 7.94
N ILE A 231 4.59 19.66 6.87
CA ILE A 231 5.45 20.85 6.94
C ILE A 231 4.75 22.00 7.67
N ARG A 232 3.46 22.23 7.41
CA ARG A 232 2.69 23.30 8.06
C ARG A 232 2.34 23.00 9.52
N ARG A 233 2.08 21.73 9.86
CA ARG A 233 1.66 21.34 11.22
C ARG A 233 2.84 21.23 12.18
N PHE A 234 4.01 20.87 11.67
CA PHE A 234 5.19 20.59 12.48
C PHE A 234 6.42 21.36 11.96
N PRO A 235 6.35 22.69 11.78
CA PRO A 235 7.46 23.46 11.22
C PRO A 235 8.71 23.35 12.10
N GLU A 236 9.89 23.38 11.48
CA GLU A 236 11.20 23.35 12.16
C GLU A 236 11.46 22.07 12.99
N THR A 237 10.67 21.03 12.76
CA THR A 237 10.90 19.71 13.35
C THR A 237 11.71 18.81 12.42
N GLU A 238 12.22 17.70 12.97
CA GLU A 238 12.83 16.64 12.17
C GLU A 238 11.85 16.09 11.11
N ALA A 239 10.55 16.01 11.45
CA ALA A 239 9.50 15.62 10.51
C ALA A 239 9.28 16.62 9.36
N ASP A 240 9.44 17.92 9.60
CA ASP A 240 9.44 18.94 8.52
C ASP A 240 10.62 18.72 7.57
N THR A 241 11.82 18.53 8.13
CA THR A 241 13.04 18.29 7.34
C THR A 241 12.89 17.07 6.43
N LEU A 242 12.40 15.95 6.97
CA LEU A 242 12.12 14.74 6.21
C LEU A 242 11.02 14.97 5.16
N ALA A 243 9.91 15.60 5.54
CA ALA A 243 8.80 15.87 4.64
C ALA A 243 9.19 16.78 3.47
N ARG A 244 10.06 17.79 3.67
CA ARG A 244 10.58 18.64 2.58
C ARG A 244 11.47 17.85 1.62
N SER A 245 12.39 17.05 2.15
CA SER A 245 13.28 16.22 1.34
C SER A 245 12.48 15.25 0.46
N GLU A 246 11.48 14.58 1.05
CA GLU A 246 10.62 13.64 0.33
C GLU A 246 9.69 14.36 -0.65
N LEU A 247 9.12 15.51 -0.28
CA LEU A 247 8.30 16.33 -1.16
C LEU A 247 9.08 16.85 -2.37
N ALA A 248 10.35 17.22 -2.22
CA ALA A 248 11.20 17.64 -3.33
C ALA A 248 11.38 16.52 -4.39
N THR A 249 11.33 15.26 -3.97
CA THR A 249 11.38 14.11 -4.89
C THR A 249 10.04 13.88 -5.59
N VAL A 250 8.92 14.08 -4.87
CA VAL A 250 7.57 13.76 -5.37
C VAL A 250 6.94 14.91 -6.18
N ALA A 251 7.16 16.15 -5.77
CA ALA A 251 6.69 17.36 -6.42
C ALA A 251 7.73 18.50 -6.25
N PRO A 252 8.79 18.52 -7.08
CA PRO A 252 9.90 19.47 -6.94
C PRO A 252 9.49 20.93 -7.07
N ASN A 253 8.37 21.19 -7.76
CA ASN A 253 7.84 22.54 -7.98
C ASN A 253 6.82 22.98 -6.90
N ALA A 254 6.66 22.21 -5.82
CA ALA A 254 5.73 22.54 -4.75
C ALA A 254 6.11 23.88 -4.09
N LYS A 255 5.18 24.84 -4.10
CA LYS A 255 5.41 26.21 -3.60
C LYS A 255 5.94 26.25 -2.17
N ILE A 256 5.56 25.29 -1.32
CA ILE A 256 5.99 25.26 0.09
C ILE A 256 7.49 25.01 0.27
N LEU A 257 8.16 24.40 -0.72
CA LEU A 257 9.60 24.12 -0.67
C LEU A 257 10.44 25.41 -0.70
N THR A 258 9.93 26.48 -1.32
CA THR A 258 10.60 27.79 -1.39
C THR A 258 10.16 28.77 -0.30
N MET A 259 9.18 28.38 0.54
CA MET A 259 8.73 29.22 1.66
C MET A 259 9.67 29.07 2.85
N GLN A 260 10.21 30.20 3.34
CA GLN A 260 10.99 30.25 4.57
C GLN A 260 10.12 29.91 5.80
N PRO A 261 10.68 29.27 6.85
CA PRO A 261 9.96 28.90 8.07
C PRO A 261 9.21 30.06 8.73
N GLU A 262 9.76 31.27 8.65
CA GLU A 262 9.14 32.48 9.22
C GLU A 262 7.80 32.85 8.55
N GLY A 263 7.62 32.49 7.27
CA GLY A 263 6.35 32.62 6.54
C GLY A 263 5.39 31.43 6.71
N LEU A 264 5.83 30.39 7.43
CA LEU A 264 5.06 29.19 7.79
C LEU A 264 4.63 29.19 9.25
N LYS A 265 4.94 30.24 10.02
CA LYS A 265 4.27 30.54 11.28
C LYS A 265 2.78 30.28 11.06
N PRO A 266 2.10 29.45 11.89
CA PRO A 266 0.66 29.26 11.76
C PRO A 266 0.08 30.66 11.76
N GLY A 267 -0.39 31.11 10.58
CA GLY A 267 -0.84 32.48 10.40
C GLY A 267 -1.78 32.73 11.56
N THR A 268 -1.42 33.72 12.39
CA THR A 268 -2.05 34.05 13.68
C THR A 268 -3.40 33.38 13.77
N THR A 269 -3.47 32.30 14.55
CA THR A 269 -4.63 31.45 14.72
C THR A 269 -5.86 32.34 14.89
N LYS A 270 -6.60 32.63 13.81
CA LYS A 270 -7.93 33.25 13.90
C LYS A 270 -8.82 32.14 14.44
N ALA A 271 -8.74 31.98 15.76
CA ALA A 271 -9.33 30.98 16.64
C ALA A 271 -10.14 29.91 15.89
N ASP A 272 -9.48 28.79 15.61
CA ASP A 272 -10.09 27.55 15.13
C ASP A 272 -10.55 26.68 16.31
N GLY A 273 -11.00 27.34 17.37
CA GLY A 273 -11.52 26.77 18.61
C GLY A 273 -13.04 26.87 18.68
N PHE A 274 -13.61 26.15 19.64
CA PHE A 274 -15.04 26.21 19.95
C PHE A 274 -15.45 27.64 20.30
N ARG A 275 -16.34 28.21 19.47
CA ARG A 275 -16.97 29.51 19.73
C ARG A 275 -18.48 29.34 19.87
N THR A 276 -19.11 30.30 20.53
CA THR A 276 -20.57 30.36 20.62
C THR A 276 -21.13 30.97 19.34
N TRP A 277 -21.96 30.21 18.65
CA TRP A 277 -22.76 30.61 17.50
C TRP A 277 -24.16 30.94 17.98
N SER A 278 -24.77 31.97 17.41
CA SER A 278 -26.15 32.35 17.73
C SER A 278 -26.92 32.77 16.49
N THR A 279 -28.23 32.58 16.51
CA THR A 279 -29.14 33.14 15.50
C THR A 279 -29.37 34.64 15.70
N GLN A 280 -29.87 35.34 14.67
CA GLN A 280 -30.22 36.76 14.78
C GLN A 280 -31.28 37.04 15.86
N LYS A 281 -32.22 36.11 16.06
CA LYS A 281 -33.27 36.21 17.07
C LYS A 281 -32.81 35.81 18.47
N GLY A 282 -31.61 35.23 18.61
CA GLY A 282 -31.07 34.74 19.88
C GLY A 282 -31.78 33.50 20.44
N ASP A 283 -32.72 32.91 19.70
CA ASP A 283 -33.48 31.70 20.04
C ASP A 283 -32.64 30.42 19.99
N PHE A 284 -31.48 30.47 19.33
CA PHE A 284 -30.54 29.38 19.26
C PHE A 284 -29.13 29.87 19.60
N LYS A 285 -28.46 29.18 20.52
CA LYS A 285 -27.06 29.35 20.86
C LYS A 285 -26.38 27.98 20.96
N THR A 286 -25.23 27.81 20.33
CA THR A 286 -24.49 26.56 20.41
C THR A 286 -22.99 26.81 20.38
N ARG A 287 -22.23 26.02 21.13
CA ARG A 287 -20.78 26.09 21.14
C ARG A 287 -20.23 25.05 20.18
N ALA A 288 -19.61 25.51 19.09
CA ALA A 288 -19.20 24.65 18.00
C ALA A 288 -17.96 25.21 17.28
N LYS A 289 -17.24 24.32 16.61
CA LYS A 289 -16.12 24.61 15.73
C LYS A 289 -16.61 24.71 14.28
N TYR A 290 -16.17 25.73 13.56
CA TYR A 290 -16.41 25.85 12.11
C TYR A 290 -15.69 24.71 11.36
N LEU A 291 -16.40 23.99 10.48
CA LEU A 291 -15.80 23.00 9.60
C LEU A 291 -15.64 23.53 8.17
N ARG A 292 -16.74 23.91 7.53
CA ARG A 292 -16.77 24.40 6.14
C ARG A 292 -18.09 25.10 5.80
N GLN A 293 -18.10 25.84 4.70
CA GLN A 293 -19.29 26.45 4.11
C GLN A 293 -19.59 25.83 2.75
N ASN A 294 -20.87 25.61 2.45
CA ASN A 294 -21.33 25.21 1.13
C ASN A 294 -22.75 25.72 0.87
N ALA A 295 -22.99 26.30 -0.32
CA ALA A 295 -24.32 26.71 -0.79
C ALA A 295 -25.16 27.52 0.23
N GLY A 296 -24.57 28.58 0.81
CA GLY A 296 -25.26 29.44 1.79
C GLY A 296 -25.43 28.84 3.19
N LYS A 297 -24.92 27.62 3.43
CA LYS A 297 -24.96 26.95 4.74
C LYS A 297 -23.56 26.76 5.31
N VAL A 298 -23.48 26.73 6.63
CA VAL A 298 -22.26 26.43 7.38
C VAL A 298 -22.40 25.09 8.10
N GLN A 299 -21.34 24.28 8.06
CA GLN A 299 -21.22 23.06 8.86
C GLN A 299 -20.39 23.35 10.11
N LEU A 300 -20.95 23.03 11.27
CA LEU A 300 -20.36 23.26 12.59
C LEU A 300 -20.27 21.92 13.34
N MET A 301 -19.18 21.70 14.07
CA MET A 301 -19.00 20.53 14.94
C MET A 301 -19.11 20.96 16.40
N LYS A 302 -20.09 20.41 17.12
CA LYS A 302 -20.28 20.64 18.57
C LYS A 302 -19.19 19.95 19.39
N GLU A 303 -19.13 20.26 20.69
CA GLU A 303 -18.15 19.68 21.63
C GLU A 303 -18.31 18.16 21.78
N ASP A 304 -19.53 17.64 21.62
CA ASP A 304 -19.85 16.20 21.64
C ASP A 304 -19.48 15.46 20.34
N GLY A 305 -18.95 16.18 19.33
CA GLY A 305 -18.59 15.64 18.02
C GLY A 305 -19.74 15.61 17.01
N GLU A 306 -20.96 16.00 17.40
CA GLU A 306 -22.09 16.10 16.48
C GLU A 306 -21.86 17.23 15.45
N THR A 307 -22.10 16.94 14.18
CA THR A 307 -22.02 17.94 13.12
C THR A 307 -23.42 18.46 12.78
N ILE A 308 -23.62 19.76 12.92
CA ILE A 308 -24.85 20.45 12.56
C ILE A 308 -24.64 21.32 11.32
N VAL A 309 -25.71 21.54 10.57
CA VAL A 309 -25.72 22.41 9.39
C VAL A 309 -26.69 23.55 9.65
N VAL A 310 -26.20 24.78 9.57
CA VAL A 310 -27.00 25.99 9.86
C VAL A 310 -26.98 26.91 8.64
N ASP A 311 -28.12 27.51 8.33
CA ASP A 311 -28.18 28.52 7.26
C ASP A 311 -27.45 29.80 7.70
N ILE A 312 -26.62 30.36 6.83
CA ILE A 312 -25.86 31.57 7.16
C ILE A 312 -26.80 32.75 7.35
N ALA A 313 -27.90 32.80 6.60
CA ALA A 313 -28.86 33.91 6.66
C ALA A 313 -29.51 34.07 8.04
N ILE A 314 -29.64 32.99 8.81
CA ILE A 314 -30.28 33.02 10.14
C ILE A 314 -29.30 33.28 11.28
N LEU A 315 -27.98 33.22 11.02
CA LEU A 315 -26.95 33.48 12.03
C LEU A 315 -26.83 34.96 12.36
N SER A 316 -26.36 35.25 13.57
CA SER A 316 -26.09 36.62 14.03
C SER A 316 -25.13 37.35 13.08
N SER A 317 -25.22 38.68 12.99
CA SER A 317 -24.34 39.48 12.12
C SER A 317 -22.86 39.26 12.43
N ASN A 318 -22.52 39.01 13.72
CA ASN A 318 -21.16 38.68 14.14
C ASN A 318 -20.69 37.32 13.59
N ASP A 319 -21.59 36.33 13.55
CA ASP A 319 -21.28 35.01 13.00
C ASP A 319 -21.23 35.01 11.48
N GLN A 320 -22.11 35.77 10.82
CA GLN A 320 -22.06 35.98 9.38
C GLN A 320 -20.74 36.65 8.96
N LYS A 321 -20.33 37.71 9.65
CA LYS A 321 -19.05 38.39 9.42
C LYS A 321 -17.86 37.45 9.62
N TYR A 322 -17.88 36.64 10.68
CA TYR A 322 -16.85 35.63 10.93
C TYR A 322 -16.74 34.60 9.79
N ILE A 323 -17.87 34.17 9.23
CA ILE A 323 -17.88 33.24 8.07
C ILE A 323 -17.36 33.94 6.82
N LEU A 324 -17.78 35.19 6.55
CA LEU A 324 -17.34 35.96 5.39
C LEU A 324 -15.82 36.17 5.39
N GLU A 325 -15.25 36.59 6.53
CA GLU A 325 -13.80 36.75 6.71
C GLU A 325 -13.01 35.45 6.45
N ARG A 326 -13.62 34.28 6.67
CA ARG A 326 -13.01 32.96 6.39
C ARG A 326 -13.22 32.48 4.96
N SER A 327 -14.28 32.94 4.29
CA SER A 327 -14.61 32.52 2.92
C SER A 327 -13.74 33.16 1.83
N GLY A 328 -12.89 34.12 2.18
CA GLY A 328 -11.95 34.77 1.26
C GLY A 328 -12.60 35.63 0.17
N LYS A 329 -13.93 35.85 0.23
CA LYS A 329 -14.62 36.82 -0.60
C LYS A 329 -14.53 38.20 0.06
N ASN A 330 -13.45 38.92 -0.20
CA ASN A 330 -13.54 40.37 -0.24
C ASN A 330 -14.10 40.75 -1.62
N GLU A 331 -15.02 41.71 -1.64
CA GLU A 331 -15.58 42.32 -2.85
C GLU A 331 -14.52 42.76 -3.85
#